data_AF-A0A8D0R3N6-F1
#
_entry.id   AF-A0A8D0R3N6-F1
#
_cell.length_a   1.000
_cell.length_b   1.000
_cell.length_c   1.000
_cell.angle_alpha   90.00
_cell.angle_beta   90.00
_cell.angle_gamma   90.00
#
_symmetry.space_group_name_H-M   'P 1'
#
loop_
_entity.id
_entity.type
_entity.pdbx_description
1 polymer ?
#
loop_
_entity_poly.entity_id
_entity_poly.type
_entity_poly.pdbx_seq_one_letter_code
_entity_poly.pdbx_strand_id
1 'polypeptide(L)'
;MAPALLILLGATVILQTDSLPNKNAVLLPPVSFTIKVIDLAQVLLHWEPNPDQEQRNVQLGYHVKINAPEEKDYETRNTESRRVTILHKGFSASVRTILWNNHSFPASSWVSAELKVPPGSPGTSIVNLTCTTNTEAYNYTHERPYQVSLHCTWLVGKDAPEDTQYFLYYRYGSVTEECREYSKDTQQRNIACRFPRTVINSKGRDWLAVYVNGSSKEEAIKPFDQLFALHAIDRVNSPVNVTAEIEGTCLSIQWEKPVSAFPIHCFDYEVKICNTRKGYFQTEKMKTNTFISIIDDISKYSVQVRAAVSSVCRPVGLWSEWSQPIYVGNDKQKPWMEWLLIVLTAAACFILLIVSLICRICHLWTKLFPPVPAPKTNIKDFFVSINHEVILKVLMVCPVYPRLGAQGSVSGSLVFCVPEEARRL
;
A
#
# COMPACT_ATOMS: atom_id res chain seq x y z
N MET A 1 -19.87 93.13 -28.82
CA MET A 1 -19.53 91.94 -29.64
C MET A 1 -18.07 91.61 -29.34
N ALA A 2 -17.83 90.39 -28.85
CA ALA A 2 -16.58 89.98 -28.23
C ALA A 2 -15.43 89.83 -29.24
N PRO A 3 -14.17 90.13 -28.86
CA PRO A 3 -13.01 89.75 -29.65
C PRO A 3 -12.61 88.31 -29.35
N ALA A 4 -12.34 87.55 -30.41
CA ALA A 4 -11.91 86.17 -30.39
C ALA A 4 -10.50 86.02 -29.77
N LEU A 5 -10.37 85.12 -28.79
CA LEU A 5 -9.08 84.70 -28.25
C LEU A 5 -8.68 83.37 -28.91
N LEU A 6 -7.65 83.41 -29.75
CA LEU A 6 -6.98 82.24 -30.32
C LEU A 6 -6.14 81.57 -29.23
N ILE A 7 -6.51 80.36 -28.83
CA ILE A 7 -5.70 79.50 -27.95
C ILE A 7 -4.78 78.66 -28.83
N LEU A 8 -3.48 78.98 -28.82
CA LEU A 8 -2.42 78.14 -29.38
C LEU A 8 -1.97 77.12 -28.32
N LEU A 9 -2.27 75.85 -28.57
CA LEU A 9 -1.78 74.69 -27.84
C LEU A 9 -0.28 74.48 -28.09
N GLY A 10 0.54 74.78 -27.07
CA GLY A 10 1.92 74.31 -27.01
C GLY A 10 1.98 72.96 -26.31
N ALA A 11 2.03 71.87 -27.07
CA ALA A 11 2.36 70.55 -26.55
C ALA A 11 3.87 70.49 -26.29
N THR A 12 4.28 70.61 -25.02
CA THR A 12 5.64 70.25 -24.60
C THR A 12 5.67 68.76 -24.31
N VAL A 13 6.16 67.99 -25.28
CA VAL A 13 6.57 66.60 -25.06
C VAL A 13 7.83 66.64 -24.20
N ILE A 14 7.67 66.41 -22.89
CA ILE A 14 8.81 66.08 -22.04
C ILE A 14 9.14 64.62 -22.33
N LEU A 15 10.16 64.41 -23.18
CA LEU A 15 10.82 63.12 -23.32
C LEU A 15 11.41 62.75 -21.96
N GLN A 16 10.72 61.84 -21.28
CA GLN A 16 11.22 61.19 -20.07
C GLN A 16 12.42 60.36 -20.50
N THR A 17 13.61 60.86 -20.18
CA THR A 17 14.88 60.19 -20.44
C THR A 17 14.98 59.03 -19.47
N ASP A 18 14.81 57.80 -19.97
CA ASP A 18 15.19 56.59 -19.25
C ASP A 18 16.70 56.65 -18.99
N SER A 19 17.08 57.07 -17.79
CA SER A 19 18.47 57.06 -17.36
C SER A 19 18.90 55.62 -17.14
N LEU A 20 19.64 55.07 -18.10
CA LEU A 20 20.38 53.82 -17.94
C LEU A 20 21.35 53.96 -16.75
N PRO A 21 21.43 53.00 -15.82
CA PRO A 21 22.28 53.12 -14.64
C PRO A 21 23.75 53.21 -15.03
N ASN A 22 24.48 54.09 -14.34
CA ASN A 22 25.92 54.28 -14.47
C ASN A 22 26.63 52.93 -14.36
N LYS A 23 27.54 52.60 -15.30
CA LYS A 23 28.26 51.31 -15.36
C LYS A 23 29.08 50.97 -14.10
N ASN A 24 29.22 51.92 -13.17
CA ASN A 24 30.01 51.80 -11.94
C ASN A 24 29.16 51.73 -10.65
N ALA A 25 27.83 51.67 -10.74
CA ALA A 25 27.01 51.48 -9.53
C ALA A 25 27.21 50.05 -9.00
N VAL A 26 27.59 49.92 -7.73
CA VAL A 26 27.79 48.62 -7.07
C VAL A 26 26.63 48.40 -6.10
N LEU A 27 25.99 47.24 -6.16
CA LEU A 27 25.00 46.85 -5.15
C LEU A 27 25.71 46.42 -3.88
N LEU A 28 25.23 46.91 -2.75
CA LEU A 28 25.72 46.54 -1.42
C LEU A 28 24.95 45.33 -0.87
N PRO A 29 25.61 44.46 -0.09
CA PRO A 29 24.95 43.34 0.58
C PRO A 29 23.93 43.82 1.61
N PRO A 30 22.83 43.08 1.84
CA PRO A 30 21.90 43.38 2.92
C PRO A 30 22.59 43.24 4.28
N VAL A 31 22.05 43.89 5.31
CA VAL A 31 22.61 43.87 6.67
C VAL A 31 21.66 43.13 7.63
N SER A 32 22.11 42.88 8.85
CA SER A 32 21.29 42.28 9.92
C SER A 32 20.64 40.93 9.54
N PHE A 33 21.28 40.13 8.69
CA PHE A 33 20.71 38.86 8.26
C PHE A 33 20.67 37.84 9.42
N THR A 34 19.46 37.39 9.75
CA THR A 34 19.21 36.46 10.85
C THR A 34 18.28 35.33 10.41
N ILE A 35 18.44 34.18 11.08
CA ILE A 35 17.57 33.01 10.94
C ILE A 35 17.02 32.70 12.32
N LYS A 36 15.69 32.73 12.46
CA LYS A 36 15.00 32.44 13.72
C LYS A 36 14.09 31.24 13.55
N VAL A 37 14.18 30.27 14.46
CA VAL A 37 13.19 29.19 14.56
C VAL A 37 11.92 29.78 15.14
N ILE A 38 10.80 29.65 14.42
CA ILE A 38 9.52 30.22 14.83
C ILE A 38 8.50 29.15 15.23
N ASP A 39 8.66 27.93 14.72
CA ASP A 39 7.82 26.77 15.03
C ASP A 39 8.50 25.47 14.57
N LEU A 40 7.88 24.31 14.77
CA LEU A 40 8.41 23.00 14.36
C LEU A 40 8.72 22.97 12.86
N ALA A 41 9.96 22.62 12.49
CA ALA A 41 10.42 22.59 11.12
C ALA A 41 10.12 23.89 10.34
N GLN A 42 10.14 25.05 11.02
CA GLN A 42 9.82 26.33 10.42
C GLN A 42 10.75 27.45 10.90
N VAL A 43 11.30 28.19 9.94
CA VAL A 43 12.24 29.28 10.18
C VAL A 43 11.80 30.57 9.49
N LEU A 44 12.13 31.70 10.12
CA LEU A 44 12.02 33.02 9.55
C LEU A 44 13.43 33.52 9.20
N LEU A 45 13.65 33.78 7.91
CA LEU A 45 14.79 34.52 7.42
C LEU A 45 14.42 36.00 7.41
N HIS A 46 15.27 36.84 8.00
CA HIS A 46 15.03 38.28 8.08
C HIS A 46 16.34 39.04 7.83
N TRP A 47 16.29 40.10 7.05
CA TRP A 47 17.42 41.00 6.78
C TRP A 47 16.92 42.42 6.61
N GLU A 48 17.83 43.38 6.62
CA GLU A 48 17.54 44.80 6.40
C GLU A 48 18.25 45.29 5.13
N PRO A 49 17.64 46.24 4.38
CA PRO A 49 18.34 46.90 3.28
C PRO A 49 19.59 47.60 3.79
N ASN A 50 20.65 47.63 2.98
CA ASN A 50 21.87 48.31 3.37
C ASN A 50 21.63 49.83 3.46
N PRO A 51 21.91 50.50 4.60
CA PRO A 51 21.65 51.93 4.78
C PRO A 51 22.50 52.80 3.84
N ASP A 52 23.67 52.33 3.45
CA ASP A 52 24.59 53.05 2.57
C ASP A 52 24.23 52.86 1.08
N GLN A 53 23.18 52.07 0.79
CA GLN A 53 22.70 51.90 -0.57
C GLN A 53 21.93 53.14 -1.02
N GLU A 54 22.42 53.81 -2.07
CA GLU A 54 21.70 54.92 -2.68
C GLU A 54 20.26 54.52 -3.03
N GLN A 55 19.29 55.15 -2.37
CA GLN A 55 17.86 55.05 -2.68
C GLN A 55 17.56 55.83 -3.97
N ARG A 56 18.08 55.35 -5.11
CA ARG A 56 17.56 55.79 -6.41
C ARG A 56 16.19 55.15 -6.64
N ASN A 57 15.41 55.66 -7.60
CA ASN A 57 14.14 55.07 -8.09
C ASN A 57 14.35 53.70 -8.78
N VAL A 58 15.10 52.80 -8.14
CA VAL A 58 15.57 51.54 -8.67
C VAL A 58 14.91 50.43 -7.87
N GLN A 59 14.24 49.52 -8.56
CA GLN A 59 13.58 48.39 -7.93
C GLN A 59 14.62 47.33 -7.53
N LEU A 60 15.01 47.36 -6.27
CA LEU A 60 15.86 46.33 -5.67
C LEU A 60 15.05 45.08 -5.32
N GLY A 61 15.72 43.94 -5.35
CA GLY A 61 15.24 42.66 -4.84
C GLY A 61 16.37 41.88 -4.18
N TYR A 62 16.05 40.68 -3.73
CA TYR A 62 16.96 39.81 -3.01
C TYR A 62 16.95 38.42 -3.61
N HIS A 63 18.15 37.88 -3.82
CA HIS A 63 18.34 36.48 -4.14
C HIS A 63 18.70 35.77 -2.84
N VAL A 64 17.88 34.80 -2.45
CA VAL A 64 18.11 33.95 -1.28
C VAL A 64 18.51 32.55 -1.76
N LYS A 65 19.59 32.02 -1.21
CA LYS A 65 20.05 30.65 -1.41
C LYS A 65 20.03 29.90 -0.07
N ILE A 66 19.31 28.80 -0.01
CA ILE A 66 19.42 27.80 1.05
C ILE A 66 20.59 26.89 0.69
N ASN A 67 21.58 26.81 1.58
CA ASN A 67 22.79 26.00 1.38
C ASN A 67 22.62 24.60 1.96
N ALA A 68 21.92 24.48 3.08
CA ALA A 68 21.66 23.22 3.78
C ALA A 68 20.32 23.30 4.53
N PRO A 69 19.59 22.18 4.71
CA PRO A 69 19.97 20.80 4.36
C PRO A 69 19.71 20.39 2.90
N GLU A 70 18.94 21.19 2.15
CA GLU A 70 18.62 20.95 0.74
C GLU A 70 18.86 22.25 -0.04
N GLU A 71 19.69 22.20 -1.08
CA GLU A 71 20.01 23.39 -1.87
C GLU A 71 18.80 23.86 -2.66
N LYS A 72 18.37 25.10 -2.42
CA LYS A 72 17.27 25.77 -3.10
C LYS A 72 17.54 27.25 -3.17
N ASP A 73 17.24 27.88 -4.28
CA ASP A 73 17.31 29.32 -4.44
C ASP A 73 15.99 29.90 -4.92
N TYR A 74 15.80 31.19 -4.62
CA TYR A 74 14.65 31.95 -5.08
C TYR A 74 14.93 33.44 -4.95
N GLU A 75 14.15 34.23 -5.67
CA GLU A 75 14.18 35.68 -5.60
C GLU A 75 12.94 36.22 -4.88
N THR A 76 13.11 37.33 -4.15
CA THR A 76 12.01 38.00 -3.46
C THR A 76 12.28 39.49 -3.35
N ARG A 77 11.20 40.28 -3.26
CA ARG A 77 11.29 41.73 -2.95
C ARG A 77 11.12 42.03 -1.47
N ASN A 78 10.71 41.05 -0.68
CA ASN A 78 10.52 41.22 0.75
C ASN A 78 11.86 41.11 1.46
N THR A 79 11.94 41.71 2.65
CA THR A 79 13.08 41.63 3.56
C THR A 79 12.96 40.49 4.58
N GLU A 80 11.91 39.68 4.42
CA GLU A 80 11.67 38.50 5.23
C GLU A 80 11.14 37.34 4.38
N SER A 81 11.43 36.12 4.81
CA SER A 81 10.96 34.91 4.16
C SER A 81 10.76 33.78 5.16
N ARG A 82 9.55 33.23 5.20
CA ARG A 82 9.23 32.04 6.00
C ARG A 82 9.56 30.78 5.21
N ARG A 83 10.24 29.82 5.83
CA ARG A 83 10.59 28.52 5.22
C ARG A 83 10.20 27.37 6.11
N VAL A 84 9.71 26.30 5.47
CA VAL A 84 9.42 25.02 6.10
C VAL A 84 10.52 24.05 5.70
N THR A 85 11.25 23.53 6.67
CA THR A 85 12.45 22.70 6.47
C THR A 85 12.77 21.91 7.73
N ILE A 86 13.43 20.76 7.59
CA ILE A 86 13.93 19.99 8.74
C ILE A 86 15.08 20.75 9.42
N LEU A 87 15.16 20.65 10.75
CA LEU A 87 16.11 21.39 11.57
C LEU A 87 17.07 20.49 12.35
N HIS A 88 16.79 19.18 12.48
CA HIS A 88 17.70 18.25 13.17
C HIS A 88 19.07 18.07 12.49
N LYS A 89 19.22 18.57 11.25
CA LYS A 89 20.48 18.60 10.48
C LYS A 89 21.16 19.98 10.48
N GLY A 90 20.63 20.95 11.23
CA GLY A 90 21.00 22.35 11.09
C GLY A 90 20.40 22.97 9.82
N PHE A 91 20.61 24.27 9.64
CA PHE A 91 20.08 25.02 8.50
C PHE A 91 21.03 26.16 8.16
N SER A 92 21.33 26.37 6.89
CA SER A 92 22.20 27.46 6.44
C SER A 92 21.62 28.12 5.21
N ALA A 93 21.67 29.44 5.20
CA ALA A 93 21.20 30.25 4.08
C ALA A 93 22.10 31.44 3.85
N SER A 94 22.01 31.98 2.64
CA SER A 94 22.70 33.17 2.18
C SER A 94 21.73 34.08 1.44
N VAL A 95 21.91 35.38 1.56
CA VAL A 95 21.12 36.39 0.85
C VAL A 95 22.04 37.45 0.25
N ARG A 96 21.69 37.94 -0.93
CA ARG A 96 22.35 39.07 -1.59
C ARG A 96 21.33 39.97 -2.28
N THR A 97 21.73 41.21 -2.51
CA THR A 97 20.94 42.22 -3.22
C THR A 97 21.12 42.05 -4.72
N ILE A 98 20.01 42.11 -5.44
CA ILE A 98 19.96 42.06 -6.91
C ILE A 98 19.13 43.22 -7.44
N LEU A 99 19.38 43.57 -8.71
CA LEU A 99 18.54 44.50 -9.44
C LEU A 99 17.36 43.73 -10.06
N TRP A 100 16.13 44.02 -9.63
CA TRP A 100 14.96 43.21 -9.96
C TRP A 100 14.66 43.13 -11.47
N ASN A 101 14.84 44.24 -12.18
CA ASN A 101 14.49 44.34 -13.60
C ASN A 101 15.66 44.03 -14.55
N ASN A 102 16.86 43.78 -14.02
CA ASN A 102 18.03 43.57 -14.86
C ASN A 102 19.05 42.63 -14.20
N HIS A 103 18.90 41.34 -14.48
CA HIS A 103 19.79 40.29 -14.00
C HIS A 103 21.20 40.33 -14.61
N SER A 104 21.42 41.12 -15.67
CA SER A 104 22.77 41.32 -16.23
C SER A 104 23.60 42.29 -15.36
N PHE A 105 22.96 43.02 -14.46
CA PHE A 105 23.63 43.89 -13.51
C PHE A 105 24.32 43.07 -12.41
N PRO A 106 25.57 43.40 -12.03
CA PRO A 106 26.28 42.65 -11.01
C PRO A 106 25.54 42.67 -9.66
N ALA A 107 25.26 41.48 -9.13
CA ALA A 107 24.69 41.30 -7.81
C ALA A 107 25.70 41.65 -6.71
N SER A 108 25.21 41.97 -5.51
CA SER A 108 26.08 42.20 -4.36
C SER A 108 26.71 40.90 -3.82
N SER A 109 27.63 41.04 -2.88
CA SER A 109 28.21 39.89 -2.16
C SER A 109 27.16 39.17 -1.31
N TRP A 110 27.39 37.89 -1.03
CA TRP A 110 26.53 37.09 -0.16
C TRP A 110 26.75 37.41 1.32
N VAL A 111 25.66 37.48 2.07
CA VAL A 111 25.66 37.45 3.54
C VAL A 111 25.01 36.17 3.98
N SER A 112 25.64 35.45 4.90
CA SER A 112 25.23 34.10 5.30
C SER A 112 24.96 34.03 6.79
N ALA A 113 24.02 33.17 7.17
CA ALA A 113 23.70 32.85 8.54
C ALA A 113 23.39 31.35 8.63
N GLU A 114 23.58 30.77 9.81
CA GLU A 114 23.35 29.35 10.05
C GLU A 114 22.74 29.08 11.43
N LEU A 115 21.88 28.08 11.48
CA LEU A 115 21.42 27.41 12.68
C LEU A 115 22.26 26.16 12.87
N LYS A 116 22.96 26.10 14.01
CA LYS A 116 23.75 24.93 14.39
C LYS A 116 22.85 23.72 14.58
N VAL A 117 23.43 22.54 14.33
CA VAL A 117 22.77 21.26 14.62
C VAL A 117 22.42 21.21 16.11
N PRO A 118 21.18 20.79 16.47
CA PRO A 118 20.81 20.62 17.87
C PRO A 118 21.77 19.67 18.61
N PRO A 119 22.02 19.90 19.91
CA PRO A 119 22.90 19.04 20.69
C PRO A 119 22.36 17.62 20.81
N GLY A 120 23.26 16.65 20.90
CA GLY A 120 22.95 15.26 21.22
C GLY A 120 23.94 14.28 20.59
N SER A 121 24.26 13.22 21.34
CA SER A 121 25.26 12.24 20.92
C SER A 121 24.81 11.48 19.67
N PRO A 122 25.72 11.16 18.72
CA PRO A 122 25.40 10.30 17.59
C PRO A 122 24.79 8.97 18.06
N GLY A 123 23.79 8.45 17.35
CA GLY A 123 23.15 7.18 17.69
C GLY A 123 22.04 7.23 18.74
N THR A 124 21.88 8.36 19.47
CA THR A 124 20.78 8.55 20.44
C THR A 124 19.44 8.92 19.80
N SER A 125 19.49 9.48 18.58
CA SER A 125 18.31 9.91 17.83
C SER A 125 17.43 8.72 17.44
N ILE A 126 16.12 8.95 17.36
CA ILE A 126 15.19 7.93 16.86
C ILE A 126 15.51 7.55 15.41
N VAL A 127 15.13 6.34 15.02
CA VAL A 127 15.26 5.85 13.65
C VAL A 127 13.94 5.29 13.14
N ASN A 128 13.77 5.26 11.82
CA ASN A 128 12.57 4.73 11.14
C ASN A 128 11.25 5.36 11.62
N LEU A 129 11.20 6.69 11.72
CA LEU A 129 9.94 7.40 11.96
C LEU A 129 8.98 7.13 10.79
N THR A 130 7.86 6.50 11.09
CA THR A 130 6.75 6.33 10.14
C THR A 130 5.50 6.94 10.72
N CYS A 131 4.72 7.62 9.89
CA CYS A 131 3.45 8.22 10.28
C CYS A 131 2.38 7.85 9.25
N THR A 132 1.16 7.66 9.73
CA THR A 132 -0.01 7.37 8.93
C THR A 132 -1.18 8.21 9.43
N THR A 133 -1.92 8.81 8.50
CA THR A 133 -3.20 9.45 8.81
C THR A 133 -4.35 8.58 8.35
N ASN A 134 -5.48 8.62 9.06
CA ASN A 134 -6.71 7.98 8.63
C ASN A 134 -7.89 8.93 8.85
N THR A 135 -8.87 8.88 7.95
CA THR A 135 -10.08 9.72 8.05
C THR A 135 -11.23 8.89 8.61
N GLU A 136 -11.84 9.36 9.69
CA GLU A 136 -13.00 8.73 10.32
C GLU A 136 -14.21 9.65 10.19
N ALA A 137 -15.41 9.06 10.12
CA ALA A 137 -16.66 9.82 10.12
C ALA A 137 -16.95 10.31 11.54
N TYR A 138 -17.24 11.61 11.69
CA TYR A 138 -17.57 12.22 12.97
C TYR A 138 -19.06 12.52 13.03
N ASN A 139 -19.79 11.68 13.77
CA ASN A 139 -21.27 11.66 13.76
C ASN A 139 -21.93 12.84 14.50
N TYR A 140 -21.17 13.73 15.15
CA TYR A 140 -21.72 14.70 16.09
C TYR A 140 -22.02 16.09 15.50
N THR A 141 -21.38 16.49 14.39
CA THR A 141 -21.53 17.86 13.86
C THR A 141 -21.59 17.89 12.34
N HIS A 142 -22.66 18.50 11.79
CA HIS A 142 -22.84 18.70 10.34
C HIS A 142 -21.73 19.56 9.70
N GLU A 143 -21.05 20.42 10.47
CA GLU A 143 -20.03 21.34 9.95
C GLU A 143 -18.67 20.68 9.69
N ARG A 144 -18.35 19.60 10.41
CA ARG A 144 -17.13 18.79 10.22
C ARG A 144 -17.47 17.31 10.30
N PRO A 145 -17.97 16.71 9.20
CA PRO A 145 -18.39 15.31 9.20
C PRO A 145 -17.22 14.32 9.23
N TYR A 146 -15.97 14.82 9.17
CA TYR A 146 -14.78 13.99 9.12
C TYR A 146 -13.74 14.47 10.11
N GLN A 147 -13.05 13.51 10.72
CA GLN A 147 -11.95 13.72 11.63
C GLN A 147 -10.73 12.95 11.14
N VAL A 148 -9.54 13.53 11.29
CA VAL A 148 -8.29 12.87 10.93
C VAL A 148 -7.59 12.40 12.20
N SER A 149 -7.27 11.11 12.25
CA SER A 149 -6.38 10.53 13.25
C SER A 149 -4.95 10.48 12.69
N LEU A 150 -3.95 10.61 13.57
CA LEU A 150 -2.54 10.49 13.24
C LEU A 150 -1.93 9.41 14.12
N HIS A 151 -1.22 8.47 13.51
CA HIS A 151 -0.49 7.43 14.21
C HIS A 151 0.95 7.41 13.72
N CYS A 152 1.91 7.48 14.63
CA CYS A 152 3.33 7.46 14.31
C CYS A 152 4.06 6.41 15.14
N THR A 153 5.05 5.76 14.55
CA THR A 153 5.93 4.79 15.20
C THR A 153 7.38 5.08 14.86
N TRP A 154 8.29 4.71 15.76
CA TRP A 154 9.73 4.83 15.56
C TRP A 154 10.46 3.74 16.33
N LEU A 155 11.74 3.56 16.02
CA LEU A 155 12.66 2.73 16.78
C LEU A 155 13.57 3.62 17.62
N VAL A 156 13.93 3.10 18.80
CA VAL A 156 14.86 3.75 19.72
C VAL A 156 16.25 3.84 19.09
N GLY A 157 16.97 4.92 19.37
CA GLY A 157 18.35 5.09 18.94
C GLY A 157 19.23 3.96 19.43
N LYS A 158 20.14 3.47 18.58
CA LYS A 158 21.02 2.33 18.88
C LYS A 158 21.88 2.58 20.12
N ASP A 159 22.36 3.82 20.26
CA ASP A 159 23.24 4.24 21.33
C ASP A 159 22.50 5.10 22.37
N ALA A 160 21.15 5.07 22.35
CA ALA A 160 20.35 5.79 23.35
C ALA A 160 20.43 5.08 24.71
N PRO A 161 20.71 5.81 25.80
CA PRO A 161 20.67 5.28 27.16
C PRO A 161 19.35 4.59 27.50
N GLU A 162 19.37 3.61 28.41
CA GLU A 162 18.17 2.86 28.80
C GLU A 162 17.10 3.73 29.46
N ASP A 163 17.51 4.81 30.12
CA ASP A 163 16.59 5.76 30.78
C ASP A 163 15.99 6.80 29.82
N THR A 164 16.31 6.72 28.52
CA THR A 164 15.83 7.67 27.51
C THR A 164 14.31 7.62 27.36
N GLN A 165 13.67 8.78 27.47
CA GLN A 165 12.26 8.95 27.13
C GLN A 165 12.09 9.86 25.91
N TYR A 166 11.22 9.47 24.99
CA TYR A 166 10.93 10.23 23.77
C TYR A 166 9.57 10.93 23.82
N PHE A 167 9.49 12.13 23.25
CA PHE A 167 8.26 12.91 23.17
C PHE A 167 8.04 13.40 21.74
N LEU A 168 6.82 13.19 21.24
CA LEU A 168 6.43 13.51 19.87
C LEU A 168 5.51 14.73 19.85
N TYR A 169 5.81 15.63 18.92
CA TYR A 169 5.02 16.81 18.59
C TYR A 169 4.72 16.80 17.09
N TYR A 170 3.53 17.26 16.70
CA TYR A 170 3.23 17.54 15.31
C TYR A 170 2.80 18.98 15.12
N ARG A 171 3.02 19.50 13.91
CA ARG A 171 2.48 20.78 13.46
C ARG A 171 1.77 20.64 12.13
N TYR A 172 0.56 21.18 12.06
CA TYR A 172 -0.20 21.33 10.82
C TYR A 172 -0.75 22.75 10.73
N GLY A 173 -0.39 23.47 9.65
CA GLY A 173 -0.68 24.90 9.56
C GLY A 173 -0.01 25.69 10.69
N SER A 174 -0.82 26.37 11.50
CA SER A 174 -0.42 27.20 12.64
C SER A 174 -0.63 26.54 14.01
N VAL A 175 -0.97 25.26 14.05
CA VAL A 175 -1.28 24.54 15.28
C VAL A 175 -0.22 23.48 15.51
N THR A 176 0.32 23.47 16.72
CA THR A 176 1.31 22.51 17.21
C THR A 176 0.75 21.80 18.44
N GLU A 177 0.82 20.47 18.46
CA GLU A 177 0.29 19.65 19.55
C GLU A 177 1.30 18.58 19.97
N GLU A 178 1.36 18.33 21.29
CA GLU A 178 2.13 17.25 21.89
C GLU A 178 1.27 15.98 22.02
N CYS A 179 1.89 14.83 21.77
CA CYS A 179 1.25 13.55 21.94
C CYS A 179 0.99 13.20 23.41
N ARG A 180 -0.18 12.62 23.67
CA ARG A 180 -0.60 12.18 25.02
C ARG A 180 -0.79 10.67 25.14
N GLU A 181 -1.07 9.98 24.03
CA GLU A 181 -1.35 8.55 24.01
C GLU A 181 -0.19 7.79 23.36
N TYR A 182 0.77 7.38 24.19
CA TYR A 182 1.95 6.64 23.75
C TYR A 182 1.79 5.13 23.95
N SER A 183 2.38 4.36 23.03
CA SER A 183 2.70 2.96 23.27
C SER A 183 4.19 2.82 23.58
N LYS A 184 4.51 1.94 24.53
CA LYS A 184 5.85 1.80 25.10
C LYS A 184 6.46 0.43 24.79
N ASP A 185 7.78 0.39 24.76
CA ASP A 185 8.53 -0.86 24.69
C ASP A 185 8.61 -1.54 26.07
N THR A 186 9.35 -2.64 26.15
CA THR A 186 9.57 -3.39 27.41
C THR A 186 10.35 -2.61 28.46
N GLN A 187 11.13 -1.60 28.05
CA GLN A 187 11.90 -0.70 28.92
C GLN A 187 11.12 0.59 29.25
N GLN A 188 9.81 0.64 28.96
CA GLN A 188 8.94 1.80 29.22
C GLN A 188 9.29 3.07 28.43
N ARG A 189 10.02 2.93 27.32
CA ARG A 189 10.34 4.03 26.40
C ARG A 189 9.23 4.16 25.36
N ASN A 190 8.83 5.38 25.05
CA ASN A 190 7.83 5.66 24.03
C ASN A 190 8.36 5.28 22.65
N ILE A 191 7.62 4.44 21.91
CA ILE A 191 7.98 3.97 20.56
C ILE A 191 6.87 4.20 19.53
N ALA A 192 5.67 4.56 19.98
CA ALA A 192 4.58 4.97 19.11
C ALA A 192 3.70 5.99 19.80
N CYS A 193 2.99 6.76 18.99
CA CYS A 193 2.06 7.79 19.42
C CYS A 193 0.78 7.72 18.60
N ARG A 194 -0.37 7.91 19.26
CA ARG A 194 -1.67 8.08 18.62
C ARG A 194 -2.27 9.45 18.97
N PHE A 195 -2.74 10.15 17.94
CA PHE A 195 -3.69 11.25 18.07
C PHE A 195 -5.03 10.78 17.49
N PRO A 196 -6.01 10.43 18.33
CA PRO A 196 -7.34 10.05 17.85
C PRO A 196 -8.00 11.18 17.05
N ARG A 197 -7.66 12.43 17.42
CA ARG A 197 -8.28 13.65 16.90
C ARG A 197 -7.21 14.69 16.66
N THR A 198 -7.14 15.19 15.44
CA THR A 198 -6.19 16.25 15.05
C THR A 198 -6.92 17.40 14.36
N VAL A 199 -6.21 18.52 14.23
CA VAL A 199 -6.66 19.66 13.40
C VAL A 199 -6.28 19.51 11.92
N ILE A 200 -5.69 18.36 11.53
CA ILE A 200 -5.25 18.11 10.16
C ILE A 200 -6.45 18.16 9.23
N ASN A 201 -6.33 18.96 8.17
CA ASN A 201 -7.37 19.05 7.14
C ASN A 201 -7.28 17.80 6.25
N SER A 202 -8.36 17.02 6.19
CA SER A 202 -8.47 15.81 5.35
C SER A 202 -8.27 16.06 3.85
N LYS A 203 -8.58 17.27 3.36
CA LYS A 203 -8.30 17.71 1.98
C LYS A 203 -7.04 18.58 1.85
N GLY A 204 -6.28 18.70 2.94
CA GLY A 204 -5.10 19.53 3.04
C GLY A 204 -4.03 19.19 2.01
N ARG A 205 -3.29 20.22 1.60
CA ARG A 205 -2.10 20.10 0.75
C ARG A 205 -0.82 20.54 1.46
N ASP A 206 -0.95 21.04 2.69
CA ASP A 206 0.17 21.50 3.49
C ASP A 206 1.00 20.31 4.02
N TRP A 207 2.24 20.60 4.35
CA TRP A 207 3.14 19.66 4.99
C TRP A 207 2.77 19.45 6.45
N LEU A 208 2.72 18.18 6.87
CA LEU A 208 2.72 17.80 8.27
C LEU A 208 4.17 17.75 8.76
N ALA A 209 4.51 18.57 9.75
CA ALA A 209 5.80 18.47 10.42
C ALA A 209 5.65 17.58 11.66
N VAL A 210 6.55 16.62 11.82
CA VAL A 210 6.63 15.78 13.02
C VAL A 210 8.03 15.93 13.62
N TYR A 211 8.08 16.19 14.91
CA TYR A 211 9.29 16.39 15.69
C TYR A 211 9.28 15.43 16.87
N VAL A 212 10.39 14.73 17.08
CA VAL A 212 10.59 13.85 18.22
C VAL A 212 11.88 14.26 18.91
N ASN A 213 11.77 14.64 20.18
CA ASN A 213 12.94 14.83 21.06
C ASN A 213 13.00 13.71 22.10
N GLY A 214 14.07 13.73 22.90
CA GLY A 214 14.15 12.87 24.06
C GLY A 214 14.91 13.51 25.20
N SER A 215 14.81 12.88 26.36
CA SER A 215 15.56 13.23 27.55
C SER A 215 16.13 11.98 28.20
N SER A 216 17.35 12.10 28.74
CA SER A 216 18.05 11.11 29.55
C SER A 216 18.82 11.86 30.64
N LYS A 217 19.11 11.20 31.75
CA LYS A 217 19.98 11.74 32.81
C LYS A 217 21.47 11.65 32.45
N GLU A 218 21.82 10.77 31.52
CA GLU A 218 23.21 10.47 31.17
C GLU A 218 23.73 11.44 30.11
N GLU A 219 22.94 11.69 29.06
CA GLU A 219 23.35 12.55 27.96
C GLU A 219 22.20 13.23 27.22
N ALA A 220 22.57 14.21 26.40
CA ALA A 220 21.61 14.89 25.53
C ALA A 220 21.22 13.96 24.36
N ILE A 221 19.91 13.80 24.16
CA ILE A 221 19.35 12.99 23.08
C ILE A 221 19.15 13.86 21.84
N LYS A 222 19.71 13.41 20.71
CA LYS A 222 19.63 14.15 19.46
C LYS A 222 18.19 14.12 18.91
N PRO A 223 17.53 15.28 18.72
CA PRO A 223 16.16 15.31 18.22
C PRO A 223 16.12 14.90 16.73
N PHE A 224 14.92 14.54 16.27
CA PHE A 224 14.65 14.18 14.88
C PHE A 224 13.39 14.89 14.41
N ASP A 225 13.42 15.43 13.19
CA ASP A 225 12.22 15.95 12.54
C ASP A 225 12.11 15.56 11.08
N GLN A 226 10.87 15.41 10.63
CA GLN A 226 10.54 15.02 9.27
C GLN A 226 9.26 15.74 8.80
N LEU A 227 9.27 16.07 7.51
CA LEU A 227 8.11 16.63 6.81
C LEU A 227 7.43 15.53 6.01
N PHE A 228 6.11 15.39 6.20
CA PHE A 228 5.28 14.44 5.46
C PHE A 228 4.27 15.18 4.60
N ALA A 229 4.21 14.83 3.32
CA ALA A 229 3.10 15.24 2.48
C ALA A 229 1.90 14.35 2.80
N LEU A 230 0.73 14.94 3.08
CA LEU A 230 -0.44 14.16 3.53
C LEU A 230 -0.82 13.03 2.57
N HIS A 231 -0.74 13.25 1.25
CA HIS A 231 -1.07 12.22 0.25
C HIS A 231 -0.18 10.97 0.33
N ALA A 232 1.04 11.10 0.85
CA ALA A 232 1.99 9.99 0.97
C ALA A 232 1.77 9.14 2.24
N ILE A 233 1.03 9.66 3.23
CA ILE A 233 0.79 9.00 4.52
C ILE A 233 -0.69 8.73 4.81
N ASP A 234 -1.60 9.21 3.96
CA ASP A 234 -3.04 9.03 4.11
C ASP A 234 -3.47 7.61 3.74
N ARG A 235 -3.81 6.83 4.77
CA ARG A 235 -4.42 5.50 4.64
C ARG A 235 -5.88 5.68 4.27
N VAL A 236 -6.15 5.66 2.96
CA VAL A 236 -7.48 5.70 2.38
C VAL A 236 -8.29 4.50 2.89
N ASN A 237 -9.53 4.73 3.32
CA ASN A 237 -10.42 3.65 3.72
C ASN A 237 -10.85 2.80 2.53
N SER A 238 -11.09 1.50 2.75
CA SER A 238 -11.68 0.65 1.72
C SER A 238 -13.12 1.11 1.39
N PRO A 239 -13.59 0.92 0.14
CA PRO A 239 -15.00 1.07 -0.20
C PRO A 239 -15.90 0.25 0.73
N VAL A 240 -17.09 0.79 1.02
CA VAL A 240 -18.10 0.15 1.87
C VAL A 240 -19.29 -0.29 1.02
N ASN A 241 -20.14 -1.17 1.57
CA ASN A 241 -21.34 -1.68 0.89
C ASN A 241 -21.07 -2.23 -0.51
N VAL A 242 -20.03 -3.06 -0.65
CA VAL A 242 -19.77 -3.78 -1.90
C VAL A 242 -20.85 -4.85 -2.06
N THR A 243 -21.59 -4.78 -3.16
CA THR A 243 -22.62 -5.75 -3.55
C THR A 243 -22.32 -6.31 -4.93
N ALA A 244 -22.76 -7.55 -5.16
CA ALA A 244 -22.59 -8.21 -6.43
C ALA A 244 -23.81 -9.09 -6.73
N GLU A 245 -24.35 -8.97 -7.92
CA GLU A 245 -25.52 -9.72 -8.39
C GLU A 245 -25.22 -10.36 -9.74
N ILE A 246 -25.71 -11.58 -9.94
CA ILE A 246 -25.57 -12.31 -11.21
C ILE A 246 -26.95 -12.42 -11.86
N GLU A 247 -27.06 -11.87 -13.07
CA GLU A 247 -28.22 -12.01 -13.94
C GLU A 247 -27.79 -12.68 -15.25
N GLY A 248 -28.10 -13.97 -15.39
CA GLY A 248 -27.60 -14.78 -16.51
C GLY A 248 -26.08 -14.89 -16.49
N THR A 249 -25.42 -14.34 -17.51
CA THR A 249 -23.94 -14.25 -17.63
C THR A 249 -23.38 -12.89 -17.21
N CYS A 250 -24.24 -12.00 -16.71
CA CYS A 250 -23.88 -10.64 -16.34
C CYS A 250 -23.64 -10.54 -14.83
N LEU A 251 -22.43 -10.14 -14.43
CA LEU A 251 -22.09 -9.83 -13.04
C LEU A 251 -22.10 -8.30 -12.86
N SER A 252 -23.10 -7.81 -12.13
CA SER A 252 -23.23 -6.41 -11.74
C SER A 252 -22.64 -6.21 -10.35
N ILE A 253 -21.66 -5.32 -10.23
CA ILE A 253 -20.95 -5.01 -8.98
C ILE A 253 -21.16 -3.53 -8.67
N GLN A 254 -21.53 -3.23 -7.44
CA GLN A 254 -21.74 -1.86 -6.96
C GLN A 254 -21.04 -1.66 -5.61
N TRP A 255 -20.60 -0.45 -5.33
CA TRP A 255 -20.00 -0.10 -4.04
C TRP A 255 -20.19 1.38 -3.73
N GLU A 256 -20.16 1.72 -2.45
CA GLU A 256 -20.17 3.11 -2.02
C GLU A 256 -18.77 3.70 -1.94
N LYS A 257 -18.72 5.03 -2.05
CA LYS A 257 -17.48 5.80 -1.87
C LYS A 257 -16.92 5.52 -0.46
N PRO A 258 -15.59 5.42 -0.30
CA PRO A 258 -14.98 5.25 1.00
C PRO A 258 -15.20 6.48 1.91
N VAL A 259 -15.22 6.23 3.23
CA VAL A 259 -15.27 7.28 4.26
C VAL A 259 -14.08 8.21 4.06
N SER A 260 -14.36 9.44 3.65
CA SER A 260 -13.35 10.44 3.31
C SER A 260 -14.04 11.77 3.01
N ALA A 261 -13.35 12.89 3.24
CA ALA A 261 -13.89 14.19 2.86
C ALA A 261 -13.95 14.41 1.33
N PHE A 262 -13.15 13.71 0.53
CA PHE A 262 -13.13 13.85 -0.93
C PHE A 262 -14.47 13.48 -1.57
N PRO A 263 -14.96 14.24 -2.56
CA PRO A 263 -16.21 13.92 -3.26
C PRO A 263 -16.07 12.65 -4.14
N ILE A 264 -17.20 12.13 -4.64
CA ILE A 264 -17.29 10.86 -5.38
C ILE A 264 -16.34 10.84 -6.59
N HIS A 265 -16.29 11.93 -7.38
CA HIS A 265 -15.45 12.01 -8.59
C HIS A 265 -13.94 12.06 -8.33
N CYS A 266 -13.50 12.08 -7.06
CA CYS A 266 -12.10 12.10 -6.67
C CYS A 266 -11.52 10.72 -6.38
N PHE A 267 -12.20 9.63 -6.75
CA PHE A 267 -11.72 8.28 -6.48
C PHE A 267 -11.45 7.51 -7.78
N ASP A 268 -10.29 6.88 -7.80
CA ASP A 268 -9.97 5.80 -8.73
C ASP A 268 -10.18 4.47 -7.98
N TYR A 269 -10.88 3.53 -8.61
CA TYR A 269 -11.18 2.22 -8.04
C TYR A 269 -10.49 1.11 -8.81
N GLU A 270 -10.12 0.06 -8.08
CA GLU A 270 -9.76 -1.23 -8.64
C GLU A 270 -10.74 -2.30 -8.15
N VAL A 271 -11.31 -3.05 -9.09
CA VAL A 271 -12.21 -4.18 -8.81
C VAL A 271 -11.50 -5.46 -9.19
N LYS A 272 -11.33 -6.36 -8.21
CA LYS A 272 -10.74 -7.68 -8.39
C LYS A 272 -11.84 -8.73 -8.33
N ILE A 273 -11.97 -9.51 -9.41
CA ILE A 273 -12.93 -10.60 -9.54
C ILE A 273 -12.14 -11.89 -9.68
N CYS A 274 -12.25 -12.79 -8.71
CA CYS A 274 -11.57 -14.09 -8.76
C CYS A 274 -12.59 -15.21 -8.95
N ASN A 275 -12.39 -16.04 -9.96
CA ASN A 275 -13.10 -17.31 -10.12
C ASN A 275 -12.47 -18.32 -9.15
N THR A 276 -13.21 -18.68 -8.10
CA THR A 276 -12.70 -19.54 -7.03
C THR A 276 -12.41 -20.97 -7.48
N ARG A 277 -13.07 -21.44 -8.53
CA ARG A 277 -12.90 -22.78 -9.09
C ARG A 277 -11.66 -22.89 -9.98
N LYS A 278 -11.42 -21.91 -10.84
CA LYS A 278 -10.31 -21.90 -11.81
C LYS A 278 -9.04 -21.25 -11.23
N GLY A 279 -9.16 -20.51 -10.13
CA GLY A 279 -8.07 -19.68 -9.58
C GLY A 279 -7.70 -18.48 -10.45
N TYR A 280 -8.47 -18.22 -11.51
CA TYR A 280 -8.26 -17.08 -12.40
C TYR A 280 -8.81 -15.81 -11.76
N PHE A 281 -8.07 -14.71 -11.84
CA PHE A 281 -8.54 -13.40 -11.40
C PHE A 281 -8.32 -12.34 -12.47
N GLN A 282 -9.21 -11.37 -12.48
CA GLN A 282 -9.10 -10.17 -13.29
C GLN A 282 -9.20 -8.94 -12.40
N THR A 283 -8.47 -7.88 -12.75
CA THR A 283 -8.49 -6.62 -12.04
C THR A 283 -8.73 -5.49 -13.02
N GLU A 284 -9.80 -4.75 -12.79
CA GLU A 284 -10.22 -3.64 -13.65
C GLU A 284 -10.09 -2.31 -12.92
N LYS A 285 -9.76 -1.25 -13.67
CA LYS A 285 -9.62 0.13 -13.16
C LYS A 285 -10.72 1.02 -13.68
N MET A 286 -11.36 1.78 -12.81
CA MET A 286 -12.45 2.70 -13.19
C MET A 286 -12.60 3.87 -12.22
N LYS A 287 -13.42 4.85 -12.60
CA LYS A 287 -13.79 6.02 -11.77
C LYS A 287 -15.23 5.99 -11.30
N THR A 288 -16.03 5.07 -11.83
CA THR A 288 -17.43 4.87 -11.47
C THR A 288 -17.55 3.96 -10.26
N ASN A 289 -18.68 4.05 -9.57
CA ASN A 289 -19.01 3.21 -8.40
C ASN A 289 -19.70 1.89 -8.77
N THR A 290 -19.74 1.58 -10.06
CA THR A 290 -20.39 0.40 -10.61
C THR A 290 -19.54 -0.20 -11.70
N PHE A 291 -19.59 -1.53 -11.82
CA PHE A 291 -18.92 -2.28 -12.85
C PHE A 291 -19.76 -3.48 -13.29
N ILE A 292 -19.78 -3.73 -14.60
CA ILE A 292 -20.48 -4.87 -15.18
C ILE A 292 -19.46 -5.72 -15.91
N SER A 293 -19.42 -7.02 -15.58
CA SER A 293 -18.52 -7.99 -16.20
C SER A 293 -19.29 -9.18 -16.74
N ILE A 294 -18.83 -9.73 -17.87
CA ILE A 294 -19.39 -10.96 -18.42
C ILE A 294 -18.63 -12.14 -17.80
N ILE A 295 -19.37 -13.05 -17.18
CA ILE A 295 -18.84 -14.20 -16.44
C ILE A 295 -19.47 -15.52 -16.89
N ASP A 296 -18.84 -16.63 -16.52
CA ASP A 296 -19.40 -17.98 -16.61
C ASP A 296 -20.40 -18.22 -15.46
N ASP A 297 -21.61 -18.67 -15.75
CA ASP A 297 -22.74 -18.82 -14.80
C ASP A 297 -22.62 -20.04 -13.88
N ILE A 298 -21.58 -20.85 -14.08
CA ILE A 298 -21.36 -22.16 -13.43
C ILE A 298 -20.31 -22.07 -12.30
N SER A 299 -19.69 -20.91 -12.12
CA SER A 299 -18.58 -20.72 -11.18
C SER A 299 -18.95 -19.81 -10.02
N LYS A 300 -18.40 -20.09 -8.84
CA LYS A 300 -18.41 -19.14 -7.72
C LYS A 300 -17.30 -18.09 -7.86
N TYR A 301 -17.63 -16.83 -7.62
CA TYR A 301 -16.71 -15.70 -7.70
C TYR A 301 -16.52 -15.03 -6.35
N SER A 302 -15.31 -14.53 -6.09
CA SER A 302 -15.03 -13.59 -5.01
C SER A 302 -14.73 -12.21 -5.57
N VAL A 303 -15.39 -11.19 -5.05
CA VAL A 303 -15.22 -9.79 -5.49
C VAL A 303 -14.63 -8.97 -4.35
N GLN A 304 -13.62 -8.17 -4.68
CA GLN A 304 -13.02 -7.19 -3.77
C GLN A 304 -12.81 -5.87 -4.50
N VAL A 305 -12.97 -4.76 -3.78
CA VAL A 305 -12.77 -3.42 -4.34
C VAL A 305 -11.82 -2.64 -3.44
N ARG A 306 -10.90 -1.89 -4.05
CA ARG A 306 -10.07 -0.89 -3.35
C ARG A 306 -10.14 0.46 -4.05
N ALA A 307 -9.74 1.51 -3.36
CA ALA A 307 -9.83 2.88 -3.82
C ALA A 307 -8.54 3.65 -3.56
N ALA A 308 -8.25 4.61 -4.42
CA ALA A 308 -7.23 5.63 -4.22
C ALA A 308 -7.81 7.01 -4.55
N VAL A 309 -7.24 8.07 -3.95
CA VAL A 309 -7.61 9.43 -4.33
C VAL A 309 -6.98 9.74 -5.69
N SER A 310 -7.81 10.18 -6.62
CA SER A 310 -7.40 10.43 -8.00
C SER A 310 -6.42 11.59 -8.11
N SER A 311 -5.49 11.47 -9.05
CA SER A 311 -4.47 12.48 -9.37
C SER A 311 -5.06 13.84 -9.75
N VAL A 312 -6.32 13.86 -10.21
CA VAL A 312 -7.08 15.08 -10.51
C VAL A 312 -7.31 15.93 -9.26
N CYS A 313 -7.51 15.30 -8.11
CA CYS A 313 -7.88 16.00 -6.87
C CYS A 313 -6.68 16.26 -5.96
N ARG A 314 -5.72 15.32 -5.92
CA ARG A 314 -4.53 15.37 -5.07
C ARG A 314 -3.40 14.59 -5.75
N PRO A 315 -2.11 14.93 -5.55
CA PRO A 315 -1.00 14.10 -6.02
C PRO A 315 -1.17 12.63 -5.63
N VAL A 316 -0.64 11.74 -6.47
CA VAL A 316 -0.80 10.29 -6.33
C VAL A 316 -0.37 9.86 -4.93
N GLY A 317 -1.28 9.19 -4.22
CA GLY A 317 -1.07 8.71 -2.87
C GLY A 317 -1.18 7.19 -2.78
N LEU A 318 -1.50 6.73 -1.57
CA LEU A 318 -1.65 5.32 -1.26
C LEU A 318 -3.01 4.76 -1.74
N TRP A 319 -3.00 3.49 -2.11
CA TRP A 319 -4.23 2.70 -2.27
C TRP A 319 -4.75 2.27 -0.91
N SER A 320 -6.07 2.16 -0.78
CA SER A 320 -6.68 1.50 0.35
C SER A 320 -6.40 0.00 0.34
N GLU A 321 -6.60 -0.62 1.50
CA GLU A 321 -6.74 -2.06 1.58
C GLU A 321 -7.94 -2.53 0.75
N TRP A 322 -7.87 -3.76 0.27
CA TRP A 322 -9.01 -4.41 -0.37
C TRP A 322 -10.18 -4.52 0.59
N SER A 323 -11.40 -4.30 0.08
CA SER A 323 -12.62 -4.62 0.82
C SER A 323 -12.64 -6.10 1.21
N GLN A 324 -13.45 -6.41 2.22
CA GLN A 324 -13.75 -7.80 2.54
C GLN A 324 -14.31 -8.52 1.30
N PRO A 325 -13.88 -9.77 1.03
CA PRO A 325 -14.34 -10.51 -0.12
C PRO A 325 -15.81 -10.87 0.03
N ILE A 326 -16.61 -10.48 -0.94
CA ILE A 326 -17.99 -10.97 -1.09
C ILE A 326 -17.99 -12.11 -2.10
N TYR A 327 -18.89 -13.07 -1.90
CA TYR A 327 -19.01 -14.24 -2.77
C TYR A 327 -20.35 -14.25 -3.47
N VAL A 328 -20.32 -14.57 -4.77
CA VAL A 328 -21.52 -14.61 -5.60
C VAL A 328 -21.43 -15.77 -6.58
N GLY A 329 -22.59 -16.30 -6.97
CA GLY A 329 -22.69 -17.51 -7.77
C GLY A 329 -22.56 -18.78 -6.93
N ASN A 330 -22.85 -19.90 -7.57
CA ASN A 330 -22.73 -21.22 -6.97
C ASN A 330 -21.82 -22.07 -7.83
N ASP A 331 -21.03 -22.92 -7.17
CA ASP A 331 -20.39 -24.02 -7.86
C ASP A 331 -21.47 -25.04 -8.20
N LYS A 332 -22.08 -24.88 -9.38
CA LYS A 332 -22.88 -25.97 -9.94
C LYS A 332 -21.91 -27.14 -10.09
N GLN A 333 -22.10 -28.19 -9.29
CA GLN A 333 -21.33 -29.41 -9.46
C GLN A 333 -21.43 -29.78 -10.94
N LYS A 334 -20.29 -30.00 -11.58
CA LYS A 334 -20.28 -30.71 -12.87
C LYS A 334 -21.13 -31.95 -12.62
N PRO A 335 -22.11 -32.31 -13.47
CA PRO A 335 -22.99 -33.44 -13.22
C PRO A 335 -22.23 -34.74 -13.46
N TRP A 336 -21.15 -34.94 -12.71
CA TRP A 336 -20.34 -36.14 -12.66
C TRP A 336 -21.23 -37.34 -12.36
N MET A 337 -22.23 -37.15 -11.49
CA MET A 337 -23.22 -38.19 -11.21
C MET A 337 -24.10 -38.54 -12.43
N GLU A 338 -24.45 -37.57 -13.28
CA GLU A 338 -25.21 -37.86 -14.50
C GLU A 338 -24.33 -38.55 -15.55
N TRP A 339 -23.09 -38.08 -15.74
CA TRP A 339 -22.12 -38.75 -16.62
C TRP A 339 -21.78 -40.15 -16.14
N LEU A 340 -21.64 -40.36 -14.82
CA LEU A 340 -21.35 -41.65 -14.23
C LEU A 340 -22.55 -42.60 -14.35
N LEU A 341 -23.79 -42.10 -14.24
CA LEU A 341 -24.99 -42.88 -14.49
C LEU A 341 -25.13 -43.28 -15.98
N ILE A 342 -24.80 -42.36 -16.90
CA ILE A 342 -24.77 -42.65 -18.35
C ILE A 342 -23.70 -43.71 -18.67
N VAL A 343 -22.51 -43.60 -18.08
CA VAL A 343 -21.43 -44.58 -18.28
C VAL A 343 -21.80 -45.95 -17.68
N LEU A 344 -22.38 -46.00 -16.48
CA LEU A 344 -22.82 -47.24 -15.85
C LEU A 344 -23.95 -47.93 -16.63
N THR A 345 -24.93 -47.16 -17.11
CA THR A 345 -26.04 -47.70 -17.93
C THR A 345 -25.53 -48.22 -19.28
N ALA A 346 -24.65 -47.48 -19.95
CA ALA A 346 -24.00 -47.93 -21.18
C ALA A 346 -23.19 -49.22 -20.97
N ALA A 347 -22.41 -49.30 -19.87
CA ALA A 347 -21.64 -50.49 -19.53
C ALA A 347 -22.54 -51.71 -19.25
N ALA A 348 -23.64 -51.51 -18.50
CA ALA A 348 -24.61 -52.58 -18.23
C ALA A 348 -25.27 -53.10 -19.51
N CYS A 349 -25.69 -52.20 -20.42
CA CYS A 349 -26.22 -52.58 -21.73
C CYS A 349 -25.19 -53.37 -22.54
N PHE A 350 -23.93 -52.95 -22.53
CA PHE A 350 -22.86 -53.66 -23.24
C PHE A 350 -22.67 -55.07 -22.69
N ILE A 351 -22.63 -55.24 -21.37
CA ILE A 351 -22.52 -56.55 -20.72
C ILE A 351 -23.70 -57.45 -21.09
N LEU A 352 -24.94 -56.93 -21.08
CA LEU A 352 -26.13 -57.69 -21.47
C LEU A 352 -26.08 -58.15 -22.94
N LEU A 353 -25.55 -57.31 -23.84
CA LEU A 353 -25.34 -57.70 -25.24
C LEU A 353 -24.32 -58.82 -25.36
N ILE A 354 -23.19 -58.75 -24.64
CA ILE A 354 -22.17 -59.80 -24.65
C ILE A 354 -22.73 -61.11 -24.08
N VAL A 355 -23.46 -61.06 -22.97
CA VAL A 355 -24.12 -62.26 -22.38
C VAL A 355 -25.14 -62.85 -23.36
N SER A 356 -25.94 -62.02 -24.03
CA SER A 356 -26.89 -62.48 -25.05
C SER A 356 -26.19 -63.16 -26.24
N LEU A 357 -25.08 -62.60 -26.72
CA LEU A 357 -24.24 -63.18 -27.76
C LEU A 357 -23.65 -64.53 -27.33
N ILE A 358 -23.09 -64.61 -26.12
CA ILE A 358 -22.55 -65.85 -25.55
C ILE A 358 -23.67 -66.89 -25.39
N CYS A 359 -24.83 -66.53 -24.85
CA CYS A 359 -25.97 -67.43 -24.73
C CYS A 359 -26.46 -67.95 -26.09
N ARG A 360 -26.49 -67.10 -27.12
CA ARG A 360 -26.81 -67.53 -28.50
C ARG A 360 -25.77 -68.51 -29.04
N ILE A 361 -24.48 -68.22 -28.84
CA ILE A 361 -23.38 -69.10 -29.24
C ILE A 361 -23.48 -70.44 -28.48
N CYS A 362 -23.63 -70.43 -27.17
CA CYS A 362 -23.80 -71.65 -26.36
C CYS A 362 -25.03 -72.46 -26.78
N HIS A 363 -26.17 -71.80 -27.05
CA HIS A 363 -27.37 -72.47 -27.54
C HIS A 363 -27.15 -73.12 -28.93
N LEU A 364 -26.44 -72.43 -29.83
CA LEU A 364 -25.99 -72.99 -31.12
C LEU A 364 -25.08 -74.22 -30.92
N TRP A 365 -24.13 -74.16 -29.98
CA TRP A 365 -23.26 -75.28 -29.64
C TRP A 365 -24.02 -76.48 -29.05
N THR A 366 -25.05 -76.25 -28.20
CA THR A 366 -25.91 -77.33 -27.68
C THR A 366 -26.81 -77.98 -28.75
N LYS A 367 -27.13 -77.24 -29.82
CA LYS A 367 -27.89 -77.77 -30.97
C LYS A 367 -27.01 -78.59 -31.93
N LEU A 368 -25.71 -78.27 -32.03
CA LEU A 368 -24.75 -78.96 -32.89
C LEU A 368 -24.15 -80.22 -32.24
N PHE A 369 -24.13 -80.29 -30.90
CA PHE A 369 -23.67 -81.46 -30.13
C PHE A 369 -24.63 -81.79 -28.98
N PRO A 370 -25.68 -82.61 -29.22
CA PRO A 370 -26.53 -83.08 -28.13
C PRO A 370 -25.72 -83.99 -27.18
N PRO A 371 -26.01 -83.97 -25.86
CA PRO A 371 -25.30 -84.81 -24.90
C PRO A 371 -25.55 -86.29 -25.20
N VAL A 372 -24.47 -87.07 -25.31
CA VAL A 372 -24.51 -88.52 -25.55
C VAL A 372 -25.23 -89.20 -24.36
N PRO A 373 -26.26 -90.04 -24.60
CA PRO A 373 -27.00 -90.69 -23.53
C PRO A 373 -26.10 -91.67 -22.76
N ALA A 374 -26.09 -91.55 -21.44
CA ALA A 374 -25.36 -92.44 -20.56
C ALA A 374 -25.90 -93.88 -20.62
N PRO A 375 -25.05 -94.91 -20.74
CA PRO A 375 -25.49 -96.30 -20.74
C PRO A 375 -25.92 -96.75 -19.33
N LYS A 376 -27.09 -97.39 -19.25
CA LYS A 376 -27.50 -98.18 -18.08
C LYS A 376 -26.64 -99.44 -18.02
N THR A 377 -25.81 -99.60 -17.00
CA THR A 377 -25.32 -100.93 -16.61
C THR A 377 -25.29 -101.09 -15.09
N ASN A 378 -26.02 -102.11 -14.63
CA ASN A 378 -25.86 -102.75 -13.33
C ASN A 378 -24.60 -103.63 -13.43
N ILE A 379 -23.49 -103.26 -12.78
CA ILE A 379 -22.44 -104.21 -12.42
C ILE A 379 -21.94 -103.83 -11.03
N LYS A 380 -22.50 -104.49 -10.03
CA LYS A 380 -21.82 -104.70 -8.74
C LYS A 380 -20.76 -105.80 -8.94
N ASP A 381 -19.65 -105.60 -8.24
CA ASP A 381 -18.63 -106.58 -7.87
C ASP A 381 -17.68 -107.06 -8.98
N PHE A 382 -16.51 -106.39 -9.06
CA PHE A 382 -15.14 -106.89 -9.34
C PHE A 382 -14.30 -105.59 -9.48
N PHE A 383 -13.63 -105.05 -8.47
CA PHE A 383 -12.55 -105.64 -7.70
C PHE A 383 -12.45 -105.04 -6.30
N VAL A 384 -12.20 -105.95 -5.37
CA VAL A 384 -11.84 -105.76 -3.97
C VAL A 384 -10.42 -105.19 -3.84
N SER A 385 -10.29 -104.21 -2.95
CA SER A 385 -9.14 -103.78 -2.12
C SER A 385 -7.76 -103.53 -2.75
N ILE A 386 -7.31 -102.27 -2.72
CA ILE A 386 -6.05 -101.87 -2.04
C ILE A 386 -6.29 -100.51 -1.32
N ASN A 387 -6.52 -100.62 -0.01
CA ASN A 387 -6.20 -99.77 1.15
C ASN A 387 -6.10 -98.22 1.08
N HIS A 388 -6.89 -97.61 1.99
CA HIS A 388 -6.61 -96.49 2.92
C HIS A 388 -6.12 -95.13 2.40
N GLU A 389 -6.97 -94.09 2.48
CA GLU A 389 -6.98 -93.06 3.56
C GLU A 389 -8.16 -92.05 3.44
N VAL A 390 -8.97 -91.98 4.51
CA VAL A 390 -9.68 -90.85 5.17
C VAL A 390 -10.18 -89.66 4.29
N ILE A 391 -11.47 -89.55 3.93
CA ILE A 391 -12.65 -88.99 4.66
C ILE A 391 -12.73 -87.43 4.77
N LEU A 392 -13.74 -86.89 4.06
CA LEU A 392 -14.65 -85.74 4.31
C LEU A 392 -14.10 -84.36 4.78
N LYS A 393 -14.50 -83.27 4.10
CA LYS A 393 -15.78 -82.54 4.30
C LYS A 393 -15.92 -81.30 3.38
N VAL A 394 -17.17 -80.90 3.21
CA VAL A 394 -17.74 -79.89 2.30
C VAL A 394 -17.82 -78.50 2.97
N LEU A 395 -17.64 -77.45 2.15
CA LEU A 395 -17.94 -75.99 2.29
C LEU A 395 -17.54 -75.24 3.58
N MET A 396 -16.84 -74.09 3.44
CA MET A 396 -17.42 -72.73 3.39
C MET A 396 -16.31 -71.62 3.45
N VAL A 397 -16.62 -70.42 2.91
CA VAL A 397 -16.10 -69.06 3.29
C VAL A 397 -14.92 -68.42 2.50
N CYS A 398 -15.21 -67.31 1.79
CA CYS A 398 -14.32 -66.14 1.55
C CYS A 398 -14.32 -65.22 2.81
N PRO A 399 -13.38 -64.28 3.12
CA PRO A 399 -12.16 -63.81 2.43
C PRO A 399 -10.93 -63.42 3.35
N VAL A 400 -9.86 -62.86 2.74
CA VAL A 400 -8.95 -61.77 3.23
C VAL A 400 -7.72 -62.05 4.15
N TYR A 401 -6.55 -61.84 3.51
CA TYR A 401 -5.24 -61.24 3.91
C TYR A 401 -4.23 -61.93 4.87
N PRO A 402 -2.89 -61.79 4.62
CA PRO A 402 -1.84 -62.26 5.52
C PRO A 402 -1.34 -61.19 6.51
N ARG A 403 -0.89 -61.65 7.69
CA ARG A 403 -0.04 -60.94 8.67
C ARG A 403 1.09 -61.86 9.15
N LEU A 404 2.31 -61.33 9.25
CA LEU A 404 3.32 -61.54 10.32
C LEU A 404 3.85 -60.10 10.60
N GLY A 405 3.99 -59.52 11.81
CA GLY A 405 4.38 -60.00 13.15
C GLY A 405 5.92 -59.82 13.29
N ALA A 406 6.54 -59.09 14.23
CA ALA A 406 6.14 -58.24 15.35
C ALA A 406 7.35 -57.39 15.85
N GLN A 407 7.04 -56.24 16.48
CA GLN A 407 7.72 -55.51 17.59
C GLN A 407 9.17 -54.97 17.51
N GLY A 408 9.30 -53.65 17.77
CA GLY A 408 10.31 -53.11 18.71
C GLY A 408 11.19 -51.90 18.31
N SER A 409 10.63 -50.68 18.30
CA SER A 409 11.15 -49.36 18.78
C SER A 409 12.67 -49.20 19.11
N VAL A 410 13.43 -48.13 18.82
CA VAL A 410 13.18 -46.70 18.49
C VAL A 410 14.52 -46.04 18.04
N SER A 411 14.40 -44.93 17.28
CA SER A 411 15.32 -43.77 17.18
C SER A 411 16.08 -43.60 15.88
N GLY A 412 16.07 -42.37 15.36
CA GLY A 412 17.17 -41.82 14.56
C GLY A 412 16.80 -41.39 13.15
N SER A 413 16.64 -40.08 12.99
CA SER A 413 16.37 -39.29 11.79
C SER A 413 17.35 -39.43 10.62
N LEU A 414 16.90 -38.83 9.50
CA LEU A 414 17.64 -38.27 8.35
C LEU A 414 17.96 -39.19 7.15
N VAL A 415 17.19 -38.93 6.08
CA VAL A 415 17.63 -38.48 4.73
C VAL A 415 19.09 -38.82 4.35
N PHE A 416 19.32 -39.44 3.19
CA PHE A 416 20.05 -38.82 2.06
C PHE A 416 20.22 -39.78 0.87
N CYS A 417 20.24 -39.16 -0.31
CA CYS A 417 20.65 -39.72 -1.60
C CYS A 417 22.16 -40.00 -1.68
N VAL A 418 22.52 -40.62 -2.82
CA VAL A 418 23.81 -40.59 -3.56
C VAL A 418 24.67 -41.87 -3.42
N PRO A 419 25.14 -42.44 -4.55
CA PRO A 419 26.17 -43.47 -4.58
C PRO A 419 27.56 -42.83 -4.77
N GLU A 420 28.57 -43.15 -3.95
CA GLU A 420 29.98 -43.17 -4.39
C GLU A 420 30.93 -43.79 -3.35
N GLU A 421 31.81 -44.64 -3.87
CA GLU A 421 33.21 -44.97 -3.54
C GLU A 421 33.89 -44.68 -2.19
N ALA A 422 34.59 -45.76 -1.74
CA ALA A 422 36.02 -45.83 -1.42
C ALA A 422 36.59 -45.37 -0.04
N ARG A 423 37.22 -46.38 0.59
CA ARG A 423 38.60 -46.41 1.16
C ARG A 423 38.80 -46.07 2.65
N ARG A 424 39.34 -47.09 3.36
CA ARG A 424 40.36 -47.12 4.45
C ARG A 424 40.47 -45.84 5.31
N LEU A 425 40.28 -45.92 6.63
CA LEU A 425 41.22 -46.46 7.62
C LEU A 425 40.51 -46.58 8.98
#